data_AF-A0A382UKT0-F1
#
_entry.id   AF-A0A382UKT0-F1
#
_cell.length_a   1.000
_cell.length_b   1.000
_cell.length_c   1.000
_cell.angle_alpha   90.00
_cell.angle_beta   90.00
_cell.angle_gamma   90.00
#
_symmetry.space_group_name_H-M   'P 1'
#
loop_
_entity.id
_entity.type
_entity.pdbx_description
1 polymer ?
#
loop_
_entity_poly.entity_id
_entity_poly.type
_entity_poly.pdbx_seq_one_letter_code
_entity_poly.pdbx_strand_id
1 'polypeptide(L)' 'MAEHYSFIIIGGGSAGSVLANRLTDDVSNKVLVIEA' A
#
# COMPACT_ATOMS: atom_id res chain seq x y z
N MET A 1 16.50 -11.39 4.30
CA MET A 1 15.35 -12.03 3.64
C MET A 1 14.54 -10.93 2.97
N ALA A 2 13.99 -11.15 1.77
CA ALA A 2 13.19 -10.13 1.09
C ALA A 2 11.74 -10.15 1.58
N GLU A 3 11.16 -8.98 1.85
CA GLU A 3 9.73 -8.83 2.15
C GLU A 3 8.93 -8.87 0.85
N HIS A 4 7.78 -9.57 0.84
CA HIS A 4 6.85 -9.60 -0.28
C HIS A 4 5.64 -8.70 0.01
N TYR A 5 5.24 -7.91 -0.98
CA TYR A 5 4.06 -7.04 -0.93
C TYR A 5 3.12 -7.41 -2.08
N SER A 6 1.82 -7.46 -1.79
CA SER A 6 0.78 -7.68 -2.79
C SER A 6 0.61 -6.45 -3.69
N PHE A 7 0.80 -5.26 -3.11
CA PHE A 7 0.67 -3.98 -3.79
C PHE A 7 1.80 -3.03 -3.40
N ILE A 8 2.25 -2.23 -4.36
CA ILE A 8 3.19 -1.12 -4.15
C ILE A 8 2.54 0.14 -4.71
N ILE A 9 2.35 1.14 -3.85
CA ILE A 9 1.81 2.46 -4.19
C ILE A 9 2.96 3.47 -4.15
N ILE A 10 3.18 4.19 -5.25
CA ILE A 10 4.13 5.30 -5.30
C ILE A 10 3.33 6.60 -5.24
N GLY A 11 3.50 7.35 -4.15
CA GLY A 11 2.66 8.50 -3.81
C GLY A 11 1.81 8.24 -2.56
N GLY A 12 2.19 8.80 -1.42
CA GLY A 12 1.48 8.76 -0.14
C GLY A 12 0.46 9.88 0.08
N GLY A 13 0.25 10.76 -0.91
CA GLY A 13 -0.76 11.83 -0.88
C GLY A 13 -2.21 11.34 -0.76
N SER A 14 -3.18 12.24 -0.92
CA SER A 14 -4.61 11.96 -0.66
C SER A 14 -5.15 10.71 -1.37
N ALA A 15 -4.85 10.55 -2.66
CA ALA A 15 -5.28 9.38 -3.43
C ALA A 15 -4.58 8.09 -2.98
N GLY A 16 -3.27 8.15 -2.72
CA GLY A 16 -2.48 7.00 -2.29
C GLY A 16 -2.87 6.49 -0.93
N SER A 17 -3.07 7.39 0.03
CA SER A 17 -3.55 7.06 1.38
C SER A 17 -4.94 6.41 1.35
N VAL A 18 -5.86 6.96 0.55
CA VAL A 18 -7.21 6.40 0.41
C VAL A 18 -7.21 5.03 -0.27
N LEU A 19 -6.36 4.83 -1.29
CA LEU A 19 -6.20 3.54 -1.94
C LEU A 19 -5.60 2.50 -1.00
N ALA A 20 -4.53 2.86 -0.28
CA ALA A 20 -3.88 1.98 0.69
C ALA A 20 -4.89 1.51 1.75
N ASN A 21 -5.66 2.43 2.32
CA ASN A 21 -6.69 2.11 3.33
C ASN A 21 -7.72 1.09 2.82
N ARG A 22 -8.20 1.25 1.58
CA ARG A 22 -9.17 0.31 0.98
C ARG A 22 -8.57 -1.05 0.67
N LEU A 23 -7.32 -1.09 0.17
CA LEU A 23 -6.65 -2.34 -0.14
C LEU A 23 -6.37 -3.14 1.14
N THR A 24 -6.10 -2.47 2.27
CA THR A 24 -5.89 -3.12 3.57
C THR A 24 -7.16 -3.60 4.27
N ASP A 25 -8.36 -3.33 3.72
CA ASP A 25 -9.62 -3.91 4.24
C ASP A 25 -9.63 -5.44 4.07
N ASP A 26 -8.93 -5.96 3.06
CA ASP A 26 -8.59 -7.38 2.96
C ASP A 26 -7.27 -7.66 3.70
N VAL A 27 -7.36 -8.41 4.80
CA VAL A 27 -6.22 -8.76 5.66
C VAL A 27 -5.14 -9.59 4.98
N SER A 28 -5.41 -10.18 3.82
CA SER A 28 -4.41 -10.88 3.01
C SER A 28 -3.48 -9.94 2.23
N ASN A 29 -3.85 -8.66 2.10
CA ASN A 29 -3.07 -7.68 1.37
C ASN A 29 -1.96 -7.07 2.23
N LYS A 30 -0.70 -7.27 1.80
CA LYS A 30 0.43 -6.44 2.22
C LYS A 30 0.62 -5.29 1.23
N VAL A 31 0.43 -4.06 1.70
CA VAL A 31 0.56 -2.85 0.88
C VAL A 31 1.79 -2.06 1.31
N LEU A 32 2.68 -1.77 0.37
CA LEU A 32 3.81 -0.86 0.55
C LEU A 32 3.46 0.51 -0.06
N VAL A 33 3.60 1.58 0.71
CA VAL A 33 3.49 2.96 0.21
C VAL A 33 4.87 3.59 0.22
N ILE A 34 5.29 4.19 -0.89
CA ILE A 34 6.54 4.93 -1.03
C ILE A 34 6.17 6.38 -1.37
N GLU A 35 6.64 7.32 -0.56
CA GLU A 35 6.45 8.77 -0.76
C GLU A 35 7.82 9.47 -0.83
N ALA A 36 7.89 10.57 -1.58
CA ALA A 36 9.10 11.36 -1.81
C ALA A 36 9.66 12.00 -0.53
#